data_AF-A0A954VBH6-F1
#
_entry.id   AF-A0A954VBH6-F1
#
_cell.length_a   1.000
_cell.length_b   1.000
_cell.length_c   1.000
_cell.angle_alpha   90.00
_cell.angle_beta   90.00
_cell.angle_gamma   90.00
#
_symmetry.space_group_name_H-M   'P 1'
#
loop_
_entity.id
_entity.type
_entity.pdbx_description
1 polymer ?
#
loop_
_entity_poly.entity_id
_entity_poly.type
_entity_poly.pdbx_seq_one_letter_code
_entity_poly.pdbx_strand_id
1 'polypeptide(L)'
;MARRWTLVVAVGLSILSILAACEAAEPVSPDALASSYQSDVKPLLRQFCFECHAQGQAEADVDLQAIATTADVEDNVGVWL
;
A
#
# COMPACT_ATOMS: atom_id res chain seq x y z
N MET A 1 -20.60 32.98 -32.02
CA MET A 1 -19.39 32.12 -32.06
C MET A 1 -18.55 32.24 -30.80
N ALA A 2 -18.14 33.44 -30.37
CA ALA A 2 -17.29 33.65 -29.19
C ALA A 2 -17.77 32.92 -27.91
N ARG A 3 -19.06 33.02 -27.55
CA ARG A 3 -19.62 32.42 -26.32
C ARG A 3 -19.53 30.88 -26.27
N ARG A 4 -19.56 30.21 -27.42
CA ARG A 4 -19.40 28.73 -27.50
C ARG A 4 -17.94 28.32 -27.31
N TRP A 5 -17.02 29.17 -27.72
CA TRP A 5 -15.58 28.94 -27.59
C TRP A 5 -15.10 29.18 -26.16
N THR A 6 -15.62 30.22 -25.49
CA THR A 6 -15.33 30.50 -24.08
C THR A 6 -15.75 29.33 -23.17
N LEU A 7 -16.90 28.71 -23.45
CA LEU A 7 -17.38 27.55 -22.68
C LEU A 7 -16.50 26.31 -22.90
N VAL A 8 -16.06 26.06 -24.13
CA VAL A 8 -15.17 24.92 -24.43
C VAL A 8 -13.82 25.08 -23.75
N VAL A 9 -13.24 26.29 -23.77
CA VAL A 9 -11.98 26.58 -23.09
C VAL A 9 -12.12 26.46 -21.58
N ALA A 10 -13.20 26.99 -20.99
CA ALA A 10 -13.46 26.89 -19.56
C ALA A 10 -13.63 25.43 -19.11
N VAL A 11 -14.40 24.62 -19.84
CA VAL A 11 -14.58 23.19 -19.54
C VAL A 11 -13.27 22.42 -19.70
N GLY A 12 -12.49 22.69 -20.76
CA GLY A 12 -11.18 22.09 -20.96
C GLY A 12 -10.20 22.42 -19.84
N LEU A 13 -10.19 23.66 -19.36
CA LEU A 13 -9.33 24.10 -18.26
C LEU A 13 -9.74 23.45 -16.94
N SER A 14 -11.06 23.36 -16.65
CA SER A 14 -11.58 22.69 -15.46
C SER A 14 -11.25 21.19 -15.45
N ILE A 15 -11.34 20.50 -16.59
CA ILE A 15 -10.97 19.09 -16.70
C ILE A 15 -9.47 18.91 -16.47
N LEU A 16 -8.62 19.78 -17.03
CA LEU A 16 -7.17 19.73 -16.85
C LEU A 16 -6.77 19.92 -15.38
N SER A 17 -7.43 20.83 -14.65
CA SER A 17 -7.21 21.03 -13.22
C SER A 17 -7.62 19.82 -12.37
N ILE A 18 -8.67 19.10 -12.74
CA ILE A 18 -9.10 17.88 -12.03
C ILE A 18 -8.11 16.73 -12.24
N LEU A 19 -7.53 16.59 -13.44
CA LEU A 19 -6.52 15.56 -13.72
C LEU A 19 -5.20 15.81 -12.96
N ALA A 20 -4.83 17.08 -12.76
CA ALA A 20 -3.61 17.45 -12.03
C ALA A 20 -3.71 17.23 -10.51
N ALA A 21 -4.92 17.07 -9.96
CA ALA A 21 -5.15 16.85 -8.54
C ALA A 21 -4.97 15.38 -8.09
N CYS A 22 -4.60 14.48 -9.00
CA CYS A 22 -4.09 13.17 -8.63
C CYS A 22 -2.65 13.36 -8.14
N GLU A 23 -2.50 13.84 -6.91
CA GLU A 23 -1.22 13.93 -6.23
C GLU A 23 -0.74 12.49 -6.02
N ALA A 24 0.14 12.04 -6.92
CA ALA A 24 0.77 10.73 -6.81
C ALA A 24 1.56 10.75 -5.50
N ALA A 25 1.18 9.89 -4.55
CA ALA A 25 1.96 9.70 -3.33
C ALA A 25 3.41 9.41 -3.75
N GLU A 26 4.36 10.12 -3.14
CA GLU A 26 5.77 9.87 -3.44
C GLU A 26 6.08 8.39 -3.16
N PRO A 27 6.68 7.67 -4.12
CA PRO A 27 6.95 6.26 -3.94
C PRO A 27 7.90 6.09 -2.76
N VAL A 28 7.43 5.39 -1.71
CA VAL A 28 8.28 4.99 -0.59
C VAL A 28 9.37 4.08 -1.14
N SER A 29 10.63 4.35 -0.81
CA SER A 29 11.72 3.49 -1.25
C SER A 29 11.60 2.11 -0.60
N PRO A 30 11.99 1.02 -1.29
CA PRO A 30 11.97 -0.32 -0.71
C PRO A 30 12.73 -0.40 0.63
N ASP A 31 13.85 0.31 0.75
CA ASP A 31 14.64 0.36 1.98
C ASP A 31 13.90 1.06 3.13
N ALA A 32 13.21 2.17 2.85
CA ALA A 32 12.41 2.87 3.85
C ALA A 32 11.26 1.99 4.35
N LEU A 33 10.61 1.25 3.43
CA LEU A 33 9.54 0.33 3.77
C LEU A 33 10.04 -0.88 4.57
N ALA A 34 11.19 -1.46 4.18
CA ALA A 34 11.81 -2.55 4.92
C ALA A 34 12.21 -2.10 6.34
N SER A 35 12.75 -0.89 6.48
CA SER A 35 13.13 -0.32 7.77
C SER A 35 11.91 -0.15 8.68
N SER A 36 10.84 0.49 8.19
CA SER A 36 9.63 0.72 9.00
C SER A 36 8.91 -0.60 9.35
N TYR A 37 8.89 -1.57 8.44
CA TYR A 37 8.34 -2.89 8.74
C TYR A 37 9.10 -3.55 9.90
N GLN A 38 10.43 -3.51 9.91
CA GLN A 38 11.22 -4.13 10.98
C GLN A 38 11.12 -3.37 12.31
N SER A 39 11.11 -2.03 12.29
CA SER A 39 11.12 -1.22 13.51
C SER A 39 9.75 -1.03 14.13
N ASP A 40 8.70 -0.93 13.31
CA ASP A 40 7.39 -0.44 13.76
C ASP A 40 6.34 -1.56 13.70
N VAL A 41 6.29 -2.31 12.60
CA VAL A 41 5.22 -3.30 12.36
C VAL A 41 5.54 -4.65 13.04
N LYS A 42 6.72 -5.22 12.76
CA LYS A 42 7.09 -6.56 13.23
C LYS A 42 7.06 -6.71 14.76
N PRO A 43 7.45 -5.71 15.58
CA PRO A 43 7.33 -5.82 17.04
C PRO A 43 5.86 -5.96 17.49
N LEU A 44 4.94 -5.23 16.86
CA LEU A 44 3.52 -5.31 17.17
C LEU A 44 2.95 -6.67 16.78
N LEU A 45 3.31 -7.19 15.60
CA LEU A 45 2.90 -8.52 15.16
C LEU A 45 3.41 -9.60 16.13
N ARG A 46 4.67 -9.51 16.57
CA ARG A 46 5.21 -10.45 17.57
C ARG A 46 4.45 -10.39 18.89
N GLN A 47 4.03 -9.21 19.32
CA GLN A 47 3.34 -9.02 20.59
C GLN A 47 1.91 -9.55 20.58
N PHE A 48 1.18 -9.37 19.47
CA PHE A 48 -0.27 -9.59 19.44
C PHE A 48 -0.73 -10.70 18.51
N CYS A 49 0.07 -11.08 17.51
CA CYS A 49 -0.38 -11.96 16.42
C CYS A 49 0.37 -13.29 16.38
N PHE A 50 1.65 -13.31 16.75
CA PHE A 50 2.49 -14.51 16.67
C PHE A 50 2.09 -15.63 17.64
N GLU A 51 1.28 -15.36 18.66
CA GLU A 51 0.78 -16.41 19.55
C GLU A 51 -0.08 -17.43 18.78
N CYS A 52 -0.97 -16.95 17.90
CA CYS A 52 -1.82 -17.80 17.08
C CYS A 52 -1.25 -18.03 15.67
N HIS A 53 -0.54 -17.06 15.10
CA HIS A 53 -0.06 -17.12 13.72
C HIS A 53 1.43 -17.49 13.61
N ALA A 54 1.87 -18.50 14.38
CA ALA A 54 3.23 -19.05 14.32
C ALA A 54 3.29 -20.51 14.78
N GLN A 55 4.48 -21.10 14.72
CA GLN A 55 4.89 -22.36 15.37
C GLN A 55 3.99 -23.57 15.07
N GLY A 56 3.45 -23.64 13.86
CA GLY A 56 2.62 -24.77 13.41
C GLY A 56 1.20 -24.76 13.97
N GLN A 57 0.77 -23.68 14.62
CA GLN A 57 -0.62 -23.43 15.04
C GLN A 57 -1.26 -22.29 14.24
N ALA A 58 -0.73 -21.99 13.05
CA ALA A 58 -1.17 -20.90 12.18
C ALA A 58 -2.68 -20.97 11.92
N GLU A 59 -3.44 -20.18 12.68
CA GLU A 59 -4.87 -20.07 12.48
C GLU A 59 -5.16 -19.44 11.11
N ALA A 60 -6.26 -19.89 10.49
CA ALA A 60 -6.69 -19.43 9.16
C ALA A 60 -5.59 -19.53 8.07
N ASP A 61 -4.67 -20.49 8.22
CA ASP A 61 -3.56 -20.74 7.29
C ASP A 61 -2.60 -19.55 7.12
N VAL A 62 -2.56 -18.63 8.08
CA VAL A 62 -1.64 -17.48 8.09
C VAL A 62 -0.48 -17.75 9.04
N ASP A 63 0.72 -18.01 8.49
CA ASP A 63 1.97 -18.15 9.27
C ASP A 63 2.84 -16.89 9.12
N LEU A 64 2.85 -16.05 10.17
CA LEU A 64 3.64 -14.82 10.17
C LEU A 64 5.15 -15.07 10.35
N GLN A 65 5.59 -16.28 10.72
CA GLN A 65 7.01 -16.61 10.70
C GLN A 65 7.56 -16.78 9.28
N ALA A 66 6.71 -17.21 8.34
CA ALA A 66 7.08 -17.27 6.94
C ALA A 66 7.26 -15.87 6.32
N ILE A 67 6.73 -14.83 6.97
CA ILE A 67 6.76 -13.43 6.52
C ILE A 67 7.74 -12.61 7.39
N ALA A 68 9.05 -12.88 7.25
CA ALA A 68 10.07 -12.27 8.08
C ALA A 68 10.49 -10.86 7.61
N THR A 69 10.34 -10.57 6.32
CA THR A 69 10.75 -9.35 5.62
C THR A 69 9.65 -8.88 4.68
N THR A 70 9.79 -7.67 4.14
CA THR A 70 8.86 -7.14 3.14
C THR A 70 8.89 -7.93 1.83
N ALA A 71 10.04 -8.51 1.46
CA ALA A 71 10.15 -9.38 0.30
C ALA A 71 9.33 -10.67 0.47
N ASP A 72 9.31 -11.24 1.67
CA ASP A 72 8.53 -12.45 1.96
C ASP A 72 7.02 -12.21 1.81
N VAL A 73 6.55 -10.96 1.97
CA VAL A 73 5.12 -10.61 1.74
C VAL A 73 4.75 -10.81 0.28
N GLU A 74 5.63 -10.41 -0.65
CA GLU A 74 5.41 -10.56 -2.09
C GLU A 74 5.42 -12.03 -2.49
N ASP A 75 6.36 -12.81 -1.95
CA ASP A 75 6.48 -14.25 -2.21
C ASP A 75 5.30 -15.05 -1.64
N ASN A 76 4.63 -14.54 -0.61
CA ASN A 76 3.49 -15.16 0.06
C ASN A 76 2.14 -14.45 -0.22
N VAL A 77 2.01 -13.76 -1.36
CA VAL A 77 0.79 -13.00 -1.70
C VAL A 77 -0.50 -13.84 -1.69
N GLY A 78 -0.38 -15.15 -1.92
CA GLY A 78 -1.52 -16.08 -1.88
C GLY A 78 -2.23 -16.19 -0.53
N VAL A 79 -1.63 -15.72 0.56
CA VAL A 79 -2.29 -15.60 1.88
C VAL A 79 -3.41 -14.54 1.86
N TRP A 80 -3.33 -13.57 0.95
CA TRP A 80 -4.18 -12.37 0.94
C TRP A 80 -5.17 -12.31 -0.24
N LEU A 81 -5.18 -13.31 -1.11
CA LEU A 81 -6.02 -13.41 -2.31
C LEU A 81 -7.09 -14.49 -2.15
#